data_AF-T0ZWS4-F1
#
_entry.id   AF-T0ZWS4-F1
#
_cell.length_a   1.000
_cell.length_b   1.000
_cell.length_c   1.000
_cell.angle_alpha   90.00
_cell.angle_beta   90.00
_cell.angle_gamma   90.00
#
_symmetry.space_group_name_H-M   'P 1'
#
loop_
_entity.id
_entity.type
_entity.pdbx_description
1 polymer ?
#
loop_
_entity_poly.entity_id
_entity_poly.type
_entity_poly.pdbx_seq_one_letter_code
_entity_poly.pdbx_strand_id
1 'polypeptide(L)'
;MVKSLRPLPDKWHGLADVETRYRQRYVDLIVNESSRNVFRTRARVVRYLREFLDALDFIEVETPMMQPIPGGASARPFVTHHNALDQDMYLRIAPELYLKRLVVGGFERVYEINRNFRNEGLSTQH
;
A
#
# COMPACT_ATOMS: atom_id res chain seq x y z
N MET A 1 -24.76 -20.19 -0.39
CA MET A 1 -24.88 -19.50 -1.70
C MET A 1 -25.77 -18.27 -1.52
N VAL A 2 -25.40 -17.12 -2.10
CA VAL A 2 -26.13 -15.84 -1.96
C VAL A 2 -26.76 -15.47 -3.30
N LYS A 3 -28.01 -14.99 -3.30
CA LYS A 3 -28.72 -14.53 -4.51
C LYS A 3 -28.31 -13.10 -4.85
N SER A 4 -27.90 -12.84 -6.10
CA SER A 4 -27.60 -11.48 -6.54
C SER A 4 -28.88 -10.63 -6.62
N LEU A 5 -28.82 -9.40 -6.13
CA LEU A 5 -29.92 -8.43 -6.20
C LEU A 5 -29.86 -7.56 -7.46
N ARG A 6 -28.72 -7.54 -8.16
CA ARG A 6 -28.52 -6.79 -9.41
C ARG A 6 -27.91 -7.69 -10.48
N PRO A 7 -28.29 -7.51 -11.76
CA PRO A 7 -27.63 -8.23 -12.85
C PRO A 7 -26.14 -7.83 -12.93
N LEU A 8 -25.30 -8.76 -13.33
CA LEU A 8 -23.90 -8.47 -13.63
C LEU A 8 -23.80 -7.75 -14.98
N PRO A 9 -22.79 -6.87 -15.19
CA PRO A 9 -22.51 -6.31 -16.50
C PRO A 9 -22.22 -7.41 -17.52
N ASP A 10 -22.53 -7.14 -18.79
CA ASP A 10 -22.32 -8.10 -19.88
C ASP A 10 -20.86 -8.55 -19.97
N LYS A 11 -20.64 -9.87 -19.91
CA LYS A 11 -19.29 -10.46 -19.95
C LYS A 11 -18.57 -10.20 -21.26
N TRP A 12 -19.30 -10.03 -22.36
CA TRP A 12 -18.74 -9.88 -23.71
C TRP A 12 -18.10 -8.51 -23.96
N HIS A 13 -18.67 -7.45 -23.38
CA HIS A 13 -18.12 -6.10 -23.47
C HIS A 13 -17.21 -5.77 -22.27
N GLY A 14 -17.28 -6.57 -21.20
CA GLY A 14 -16.57 -6.32 -19.95
C GLY A 14 -17.02 -5.01 -19.30
N LEU A 15 -16.45 -4.70 -18.13
CA LEU A 15 -16.53 -3.35 -17.59
C LEU A 15 -15.40 -2.54 -18.24
N ALA A 16 -15.68 -1.84 -19.34
CA ALA A 16 -14.65 -1.12 -20.10
C ALA A 16 -14.25 0.22 -19.45
N ASP A 17 -15.22 0.91 -18.82
CA ASP A 17 -14.99 2.20 -18.17
C ASP A 17 -14.05 2.08 -16.96
N VAL A 18 -12.89 2.72 -17.06
CA VAL A 18 -11.80 2.63 -16.07
C VAL A 18 -12.24 3.21 -14.72
N GLU A 19 -13.01 4.29 -14.72
CA GLU A 19 -13.46 4.92 -13.49
C GLU A 19 -14.40 3.99 -12.71
N THR A 20 -15.39 3.40 -13.40
CA THR A 20 -16.31 2.42 -12.80
C THR A 20 -15.55 1.18 -12.30
N ARG A 21 -14.52 0.71 -13.02
CA ARG A 21 -13.68 -0.42 -12.55
C ARG A 21 -12.97 -0.11 -11.25
N TYR A 22 -12.47 1.11 -11.10
CA TYR A 22 -11.75 1.53 -9.90
C TYR A 22 -12.69 1.79 -8.73
N ARG A 23 -13.87 2.36 -8.97
CA ARG A 23 -14.89 2.59 -7.94
C ARG A 23 -15.60 1.30 -7.50
N GLN A 24 -15.88 0.39 -8.43
CA GLN A 24 -16.60 -0.86 -8.20
C GLN A 24 -15.68 -2.08 -8.42
N ARG A 25 -14.56 -2.11 -7.68
CA ARG A 25 -13.54 -3.15 -7.83
C ARG A 25 -14.09 -4.58 -7.74
N TYR A 26 -15.09 -4.82 -6.91
CA TYR A 26 -15.73 -6.14 -6.77
C TYR A 26 -16.39 -6.60 -8.07
N VAL A 27 -17.04 -5.71 -8.82
CA VAL A 27 -17.64 -6.03 -10.13
C VAL A 27 -16.55 -6.31 -11.15
N ASP A 28 -15.53 -5.45 -11.21
CA ASP A 28 -14.37 -5.63 -12.09
C ASP A 28 -13.70 -7.00 -11.89
N LEU A 29 -13.50 -7.42 -10.64
CA LEU A 29 -12.90 -8.72 -10.33
C LEU A 29 -13.78 -9.92 -10.69
N ILE A 30 -15.10 -9.76 -10.80
CA ILE A 30 -16.01 -10.83 -11.25
C ILE A 30 -15.90 -11.00 -12.76
N VAL A 31 -15.95 -9.89 -13.51
CA VAL A 31 -16.06 -9.93 -14.98
C VAL A 31 -14.70 -9.96 -15.70
N ASN A 32 -13.68 -9.31 -15.16
CA ASN A 32 -12.37 -9.16 -15.82
C ASN A 32 -11.32 -10.10 -15.21
N GLU A 33 -10.98 -11.18 -15.92
CA GLU A 33 -9.92 -12.10 -15.49
C GLU A 33 -8.53 -11.46 -15.48
N SER A 34 -8.26 -10.56 -16.42
CA SER A 34 -7.01 -9.79 -16.47
C SER A 34 -6.78 -9.01 -15.17
N SER A 35 -7.82 -8.35 -14.63
CA SER A 35 -7.75 -7.68 -13.33
C SER A 35 -7.36 -8.65 -12.22
N ARG A 36 -7.99 -9.84 -12.15
CA ARG A 36 -7.61 -10.87 -11.15
C ARG A 36 -6.15 -11.30 -11.28
N ASN A 37 -5.66 -11.47 -12.51
CA ASN A 37 -4.28 -11.85 -12.75
C ASN A 37 -3.29 -10.76 -12.30
N VAL A 38 -3.61 -9.48 -12.46
CA VAL A 38 -2.80 -8.37 -11.91
C VAL A 38 -2.64 -8.49 -10.39
N PHE A 39 -3.73 -8.76 -9.65
CA PHE A 39 -3.65 -8.95 -8.18
C PHE A 39 -2.85 -10.19 -7.80
N ARG A 40 -3.02 -11.31 -8.52
CA ARG A 40 -2.23 -12.53 -8.30
C ARG A 40 -0.74 -12.28 -8.54
N THR A 41 -0.40 -11.57 -9.60
CA THR A 41 0.99 -11.20 -9.91
C THR A 41 1.55 -10.28 -8.84
N ARG A 42 0.81 -9.25 -8.38
CA ARG A 42 1.23 -8.39 -7.26
C ARG A 42 1.53 -9.21 -6.00
N ALA A 43 0.67 -10.18 -5.65
CA ALA A 43 0.90 -11.05 -4.50
C ALA A 43 2.14 -11.94 -4.66
N ARG A 44 2.41 -12.44 -5.88
CA ARG A 44 3.63 -13.19 -6.20
C ARG A 44 4.88 -12.32 -6.09
N VAL A 45 4.84 -11.09 -6.59
CA VAL A 45 5.97 -10.13 -6.50
C VAL A 45 6.32 -9.85 -5.05
N VAL A 46 5.33 -9.54 -4.20
CA VAL A 46 5.57 -9.26 -2.78
C VAL A 46 6.16 -10.49 -2.08
N ARG A 47 5.63 -11.68 -2.37
CA ARG A 47 6.15 -12.94 -1.81
C ARG A 47 7.60 -13.19 -2.23
N TYR A 48 7.88 -13.05 -3.52
CA TYR A 48 9.24 -13.21 -4.05
C TYR A 48 10.22 -12.22 -3.41
N LEU A 49 9.83 -10.96 -3.22
CA LEU A 49 10.69 -9.97 -2.55
C LEU A 49 11.00 -10.36 -1.11
N ARG A 50 10.04 -10.91 -0.37
CA ARG A 50 10.28 -11.44 0.98
C ARG A 50 11.23 -12.62 0.95
N GLU A 51 10.91 -13.65 0.16
CA GLU A 51 11.75 -14.85 0.01
C GLU A 51 13.19 -14.50 -0.40
N PHE A 52 13.37 -13.52 -1.29
CA PHE A 52 14.67 -13.03 -1.72
C PHE A 52 15.44 -12.32 -0.59
N LEU A 53 14.78 -11.46 0.19
CA LEU A 53 15.42 -10.73 1.30
C LEU A 53 15.69 -11.65 2.50
N ASP A 54 14.80 -12.58 2.78
CA ASP A 54 14.97 -13.62 3.80
C ASP A 54 16.18 -14.51 3.48
N ALA A 55 16.37 -14.89 2.21
CA ALA A 55 17.55 -15.64 1.76
C ALA A 55 18.87 -14.84 1.86
N LEU A 56 18.79 -13.53 2.07
CA LEU A 56 19.92 -12.64 2.32
C LEU A 56 20.03 -12.24 3.79
N ASP A 57 19.36 -12.95 4.70
CA ASP A 57 19.34 -12.71 6.15
C ASP A 57 18.86 -11.29 6.54
N PHE A 58 18.01 -10.67 5.72
CA PHE A 58 17.33 -9.44 6.12
C PHE A 58 16.15 -9.74 7.05
N ILE A 59 15.90 -8.85 7.99
CA ILE A 59 14.77 -8.95 8.92
C ILE A 59 13.65 -8.01 8.46
N GLU A 60 12.44 -8.55 8.24
CA GLU A 60 11.24 -7.74 8.01
C GLU A 60 10.84 -7.05 9.32
N VAL A 61 10.72 -5.72 9.27
CA VAL A 61 10.35 -4.89 10.43
C VAL A 61 9.15 -4.00 10.11
N GLU A 62 8.46 -3.55 11.15
CA GLU A 62 7.40 -2.55 11.03
C GLU A 62 7.79 -1.28 11.79
N THR A 63 7.67 -0.13 11.12
CA THR A 63 7.96 1.18 11.71
C THR A 63 6.71 2.05 11.80
N PRO A 64 6.65 3.05 12.70
CA PRO A 64 5.45 3.87 12.88
C PRO A 64 5.00 4.58 11.61
N MET A 65 3.72 4.40 11.26
CA MET A 65 3.07 5.13 10.16
C MET A 65 2.60 6.54 10.54
N MET A 66 2.34 6.78 11.82
CA MET A 66 2.06 8.10 12.39
C MET A 66 3.30 8.57 13.14
N GLN A 67 3.81 9.74 12.77
CA GLN A 67 5.06 10.29 13.30
C GLN A 67 4.83 11.72 13.79
N PRO A 68 5.47 12.14 14.90
CA PRO A 68 5.32 13.52 15.40
C PRO A 68 6.02 14.54 14.51
N ILE A 69 6.99 14.10 13.70
CA ILE A 69 7.73 14.94 12.75
C ILE A 69 7.73 14.23 11.40
N PRO A 70 7.30 14.87 10.30
CA PRO A 70 7.41 14.29 8.97
C PRO A 70 8.87 14.27 8.51
N GLY A 71 9.32 13.15 7.93
CA GLY A 71 10.70 13.04 7.44
C GLY A 71 10.92 11.87 6.49
N GLY A 72 12.13 11.82 5.91
CA GLY A 72 12.58 10.73 5.03
C GLY A 72 12.28 10.89 3.53
N ALA A 73 11.60 11.97 3.10
CA ALA A 73 11.44 12.33 1.70
C ALA A 73 11.02 13.81 1.56
N SER A 74 11.04 14.35 0.34
CA SER A 74 10.41 15.64 0.02
C SER A 74 9.01 15.39 -0.54
N ALA A 75 8.00 15.45 0.32
CA ALA A 75 6.59 15.29 -0.04
C ALA A 75 5.70 16.01 0.99
N ARG A 76 4.54 16.50 0.57
CA ARG A 76 3.56 17.08 1.50
C ARG A 76 2.91 15.95 2.32
N PRO A 77 2.99 15.94 3.66
CA PRO A 77 2.40 14.88 4.46
C PRO A 77 0.89 15.08 4.62
N PHE A 78 0.18 13.98 4.92
CA PHE A 78 -1.13 14.07 5.55
C PHE A 78 -0.97 14.39 7.03
N VAL A 79 -1.83 15.27 7.54
CA VAL A 79 -1.88 15.69 8.94
C VAL A 79 -3.11 15.06 9.59
N THR A 80 -2.95 14.55 10.80
CA THR A 80 -4.03 14.07 11.66
C THR A 80 -3.76 14.55 13.10
N HIS A 81 -4.71 14.32 14.00
CA HIS A 81 -4.62 14.80 15.38
C HIS A 81 -4.83 13.65 16.36
N HIS A 82 -3.96 13.57 17.37
CA HIS A 82 -4.01 12.53 18.39
C HIS A 82 -4.67 13.07 19.67
N ASN A 83 -5.99 12.88 19.80
CA ASN A 83 -6.81 13.45 20.88
C ASN A 83 -6.25 13.24 22.30
N ALA A 84 -5.74 12.06 22.63
CA ALA A 84 -5.27 11.77 24.00
C ALA A 84 -3.90 12.38 24.33
N LEU A 85 -3.14 12.80 23.32
CA LEU A 85 -1.84 13.46 23.48
C LEU A 85 -1.92 14.95 23.13
N ASP A 86 -3.09 15.41 22.68
CA ASP A 86 -3.36 16.78 22.24
C ASP A 86 -2.28 17.33 21.30
N GLN A 87 -1.88 16.54 20.30
CA GLN A 87 -0.83 16.90 19.36
C GLN A 87 -1.14 16.46 17.95
N ASP A 88 -0.61 17.20 16.99
CA ASP A 88 -0.66 16.84 15.58
C ASP A 88 0.35 15.73 15.26
N MET A 89 -0.08 14.83 14.39
CA MET A 89 0.69 13.69 13.91
C MET A 89 0.64 13.67 12.39
N TYR A 90 1.70 13.14 11.79
CA TYR A 90 1.87 13.11 10.34
C TYR A 90 1.91 11.66 9.85
N LEU A 91 1.17 11.36 8.79
CA LEU A 91 1.35 10.08 8.11
C LEU A 91 2.69 10.06 7.38
N ARG A 92 3.46 8.99 7.55
CA ARG A 92 4.81 8.89 7.01
C ARG A 92 4.83 8.96 5.49
N ILE A 93 5.84 9.64 4.97
CA ILE A 93 6.17 9.71 3.55
C ILE A 93 7.24 8.68 3.15
N ALA A 94 8.08 8.27 4.10
CA ALA A 94 9.07 7.20 3.97
C ALA A 94 9.43 6.61 5.36
N PRO A 95 9.85 5.33 5.43
CA PRO A 95 10.31 4.70 6.68
C PRO A 95 11.81 4.90 6.98
N GLU A 96 12.56 5.54 6.07
CA GLU A 96 14.03 5.56 6.02
C GLU A 96 14.69 5.88 7.38
N LEU A 97 14.24 6.94 8.06
CA LEU A 97 14.84 7.38 9.32
C LEU A 97 14.70 6.32 10.43
N TYR A 98 13.59 5.58 10.47
CA TYR A 98 13.39 4.52 11.46
C TYR A 98 14.22 3.29 11.13
N LEU A 99 14.33 2.92 9.86
CA LEU A 99 15.21 1.82 9.45
C LEU A 99 16.67 2.11 9.81
N LYS A 100 17.16 3.34 9.58
CA LYS A 100 18.51 3.75 10.01
C LYS A 100 18.71 3.66 11.52
N ARG A 101 17.69 3.99 12.32
CA ARG A 101 17.75 3.83 13.79
C ARG A 101 17.89 2.37 14.20
N LEU A 102 17.23 1.44 13.51
CA LEU A 102 17.38 0.01 13.76
C LEU A 102 18.80 -0.47 13.41
N VAL A 103 19.36 0.02 12.31
CA VAL A 103 20.75 -0.27 11.94
C VAL A 103 21.73 0.23 12.99
N VAL A 104 21.56 1.48 13.46
CA VAL A 104 22.35 2.03 14.58
C VAL A 104 22.15 1.21 15.86
N GLY A 105 20.96 0.64 16.06
CA GLY A 105 20.63 -0.23 17.19
C GLY A 105 21.20 -1.65 17.11
N GLY A 106 21.92 -2.00 16.04
CA GLY A 106 22.61 -3.29 15.89
C GLY A 106 21.96 -4.27 14.92
N PHE A 107 20.87 -3.90 14.24
CA PHE A 107 20.31 -4.73 13.17
C PHE A 107 21.02 -4.45 11.84
N GLU A 108 21.92 -5.33 11.43
CA GLU A 108 22.75 -5.11 10.23
C GLU A 108 21.94 -5.07 8.92
N ARG A 109 20.83 -5.82 8.84
CA ARG A 109 20.02 -5.98 7.63
C ARG A 109 18.53 -5.94 7.95
N VAL A 110 17.87 -4.86 7.58
CA VAL A 110 16.43 -4.65 7.81
C VAL A 110 15.71 -4.21 6.54
N TYR A 111 14.45 -4.60 6.40
CA TYR A 111 13.57 -4.10 5.35
C TYR A 111 12.13 -3.97 5.84
N GLU A 112 11.35 -3.15 5.14
CA GLU A 112 9.91 -3.00 5.40
C GLU A 112 9.15 -2.95 4.07
N ILE A 113 8.11 -3.77 3.92
CA ILE A 113 7.17 -3.69 2.78
C ILE A 113 5.82 -3.20 3.29
N ASN A 114 5.60 -1.89 3.21
CA ASN A 114 4.41 -1.29 3.81
C ASN A 114 4.01 0.04 3.15
N ARG A 115 2.93 0.67 3.62
CA ARG A 115 2.33 1.86 2.97
C ARG A 115 3.09 3.14 3.34
N ASN A 116 3.13 4.07 2.38
CA ASN A 116 3.52 5.47 2.55
C ASN A 116 2.38 6.35 2.03
N PHE A 117 2.29 7.57 2.55
CA PHE A 117 1.17 8.48 2.30
C PHE A 117 1.70 9.84 1.85
N ARG A 118 1.30 10.28 0.65
CA ARG A 118 1.68 11.59 0.10
C ARG A 118 0.43 12.39 -0.24
N ASN A 119 0.34 13.59 0.30
CA ASN A 119 -0.77 14.51 0.08
C ASN A 119 -0.49 15.37 -1.17
N GLU A 120 -0.50 14.69 -2.32
CA GLU A 120 -0.13 15.22 -3.64
C GLU A 120 -1.27 15.04 -4.65
N GLY A 121 -1.08 15.51 -5.88
CA GLY A 121 -2.06 15.33 -6.95
C GLY A 121 -2.15 13.87 -7.41
N LEU A 122 -3.32 13.48 -7.90
CA LEU A 122 -3.57 12.13 -8.44
C LEU A 122 -3.21 12.07 -9.93
N SER A 123 -2.47 11.04 -10.32
CA SER A 123 -2.16 10.71 -11.72
C SER A 123 -2.17 9.20 -11.94
N THR A 124 -1.95 8.73 -13.17
CA THR A 124 -1.83 7.28 -13.43
C THR A 124 -0.61 6.65 -12.74
N GLN A 125 0.32 7.46 -12.24
CA GLN A 125 1.55 7.05 -11.56
C GLN A 125 1.64 7.50 -10.09
N HIS A 126 0.70 8.32 -9.61
CA HIS A 126 0.73 8.96 -8.28
C HIS A 126 -0.65 8.95 -7.62
#